data_AF-A0A9D5FLQ4-F1
#
_entry.id   AF-A0A9D5FLQ4-F1
#
_cell.length_a   1.000
_cell.length_b   1.000
_cell.length_c   1.000
_cell.angle_alpha   90.00
_cell.angle_beta   90.00
_cell.angle_gamma   90.00
#
_symmetry.space_group_name_H-M   'P 1'
#
loop_
_entity.id
_entity.type
_entity.pdbx_description
1 polymer ?
#
loop_
_entity_poly.entity_id
_entity_poly.type
_entity_poly.pdbx_seq_one_letter_code
_entity_poly.pdbx_strand_id
1 'polypeptide(L)'
;MQSNQVSPAEQLKYDIDSAKRNLNDLINKASLTTIRDDYSDLDATIANLPIRIQKIRGRKYAFNKINEKEAEEFQSQWATKRMMIQNKIDLEANALKANLRPLESRVTSLILGATSALTVKNVQNELDSYESRISSAESSLRELYDGIRKEVEKFKTQLGLVEKTLDHSETASFGFLPGESVVMAVMAVWTRDNKEDKTDPEGILFLTDQRLLFEQKQQVATKKVLFVTTERELVQNLLFETPVVSIESLKATKQGLFKNEDWLELQLTSGSFARDAKLHLDGQDSANWHKLITRVKTREIDSDRAFEIDKSAVEKARSAPTKCPNCGGAITKPVLRGMDSITCDFCGNVIRL
;
A
#
# COMPACT_ATOMS: atom_id res chain seq x y z
N MET A 1 8.87 49.73 -22.49
CA MET A 1 8.00 48.55 -22.32
C MET A 1 6.56 48.99 -22.58
N GLN A 2 6.09 48.93 -23.83
CA GLN A 2 4.71 49.24 -24.18
C GLN A 2 3.86 48.01 -23.85
N SER A 3 2.82 48.18 -23.05
CA SER A 3 1.81 47.15 -22.81
C SER A 3 1.14 46.80 -24.14
N ASN A 4 1.26 45.56 -24.58
CA ASN A 4 0.42 44.99 -25.64
C ASN A 4 -1.05 45.05 -25.18
N GLN A 5 -1.73 46.17 -25.42
CA GLN A 5 -3.17 46.25 -25.28
C GLN A 5 -3.79 45.59 -26.51
N VAL A 6 -4.31 44.39 -26.30
CA VAL A 6 -5.13 43.65 -27.28
C VAL A 6 -6.28 44.55 -27.70
N SER A 7 -6.50 44.71 -29.01
CA SER A 7 -7.59 45.55 -29.50
C SER A 7 -8.95 44.95 -29.10
N PRO A 8 -10.02 45.75 -28.95
CA PRO A 8 -11.35 45.25 -28.61
C PRO A 8 -11.87 44.17 -29.57
N ALA A 9 -11.48 44.24 -30.85
CA ALA A 9 -11.82 43.24 -31.86
C ALA A 9 -11.05 41.91 -31.66
N GLU A 10 -9.78 41.98 -31.29
CA GLU A 10 -8.98 40.80 -30.96
C GLU A 10 -9.43 40.15 -29.65
N GLN A 11 -9.82 40.94 -28.64
CA GLN A 11 -10.39 40.42 -27.39
C GLN A 11 -11.71 39.70 -27.64
N LEU A 12 -12.61 40.29 -28.46
CA LEU A 12 -13.87 39.66 -28.83
C LEU A 12 -13.65 38.31 -29.53
N LYS A 13 -12.67 38.24 -30.44
CA LYS A 13 -12.32 36.99 -31.11
C LYS A 13 -11.79 35.95 -30.12
N TYR A 14 -10.92 36.35 -29.20
CA TYR A 14 -10.42 35.48 -28.14
C TYR A 14 -11.56 34.93 -27.27
N ASP A 15 -12.52 35.76 -26.89
CA ASP A 15 -13.65 35.39 -26.06
C ASP A 15 -14.59 34.38 -26.77
N ILE A 16 -14.84 34.58 -28.07
CA ILE A 16 -15.59 33.64 -28.91
C ILE A 16 -14.86 32.29 -28.99
N ASP A 17 -13.55 32.29 -29.21
CA ASP A 17 -12.78 31.05 -29.28
C ASP A 17 -12.68 30.36 -27.92
N SER A 18 -12.69 31.11 -26.82
CA SER A 18 -12.81 30.55 -25.47
C SER A 18 -14.16 29.88 -25.25
N ALA A 19 -15.27 30.52 -25.66
CA ALA A 19 -16.61 29.93 -25.55
C ALA A 19 -16.71 28.61 -26.35
N LYS A 20 -16.09 28.53 -27.53
CA LYS A 20 -16.01 27.28 -28.31
C LYS A 20 -15.25 26.18 -27.58
N ARG A 21 -14.08 26.50 -27.01
CA ARG A 21 -13.28 25.52 -26.26
C ARG A 21 -14.04 25.00 -25.05
N ASN A 22 -14.66 25.90 -24.28
CA ASN A 22 -15.47 25.54 -23.13
C ASN A 22 -16.64 24.65 -23.55
N LEU A 23 -17.35 24.99 -24.63
CA LEU A 23 -18.43 24.14 -25.14
C LEU A 23 -17.94 22.73 -25.48
N ASN A 24 -16.83 22.59 -26.20
CA ASN A 24 -16.28 21.28 -26.56
C ASN A 24 -15.91 20.44 -25.32
N ASP A 25 -15.36 21.08 -24.29
CA ASP A 25 -15.10 20.43 -23.01
C ASP A 25 -16.40 19.98 -22.31
N LEU A 26 -17.43 20.83 -22.32
CA LEU A 26 -18.74 20.50 -21.76
C LEU A 26 -19.47 19.38 -22.52
N ILE A 27 -19.28 19.27 -23.83
CA ILE A 27 -19.80 18.14 -24.62
C ILE A 27 -19.21 16.82 -24.10
N ASN A 28 -17.91 16.80 -23.83
CA ASN A 28 -17.24 15.63 -23.27
C ASN A 28 -17.69 15.38 -21.82
N LYS A 29 -17.71 16.40 -20.96
CA LYS A 29 -18.13 16.29 -19.55
C LYS A 29 -19.61 15.90 -19.39
N ALA A 30 -20.50 16.35 -20.26
CA ALA A 30 -21.92 15.97 -20.25
C ALA A 30 -22.13 14.47 -20.50
N SER A 31 -21.12 13.79 -21.07
CA SER A 31 -21.10 12.34 -21.18
C SER A 31 -20.60 11.63 -19.91
N LEU A 32 -20.33 12.34 -18.81
CA LEU A 32 -20.01 11.78 -17.50
C LEU A 32 -18.94 10.67 -17.55
N THR A 33 -17.96 10.78 -18.45
CA THR A 33 -16.96 9.73 -18.71
C THR A 33 -16.20 9.37 -17.44
N THR A 34 -15.75 10.36 -16.68
CA THR A 34 -15.05 10.14 -15.40
C THR A 34 -15.86 9.29 -14.42
N ILE A 35 -17.18 9.53 -14.32
CA ILE A 35 -18.06 8.75 -13.44
C ILE A 35 -18.28 7.32 -13.96
N ARG A 36 -18.36 7.15 -15.28
CA ARG A 36 -18.46 5.83 -15.92
C ARG A 36 -17.18 5.01 -15.71
N ASP A 37 -16.02 5.65 -15.83
CA ASP A 37 -14.73 5.03 -15.62
C ASP A 37 -14.56 4.61 -14.16
N ASP A 38 -14.82 5.51 -13.20
CA ASP A 38 -14.79 5.18 -11.77
C ASP A 38 -15.76 4.04 -11.39
N TYR A 39 -16.96 4.02 -11.99
CA TYR A 39 -17.92 2.93 -11.80
C TYR A 39 -17.39 1.60 -12.35
N SER A 40 -16.83 1.62 -13.57
CA SER A 40 -16.29 0.44 -14.23
C SER A 40 -15.08 -0.11 -13.48
N ASP A 41 -14.19 0.76 -13.02
CA ASP A 41 -13.01 0.40 -12.23
C ASP A 41 -13.40 -0.24 -10.90
N LEU A 42 -14.42 0.30 -10.23
CA LEU A 42 -14.95 -0.29 -9.00
C LEU A 42 -15.56 -1.67 -9.25
N ASP A 43 -16.40 -1.81 -10.29
CA ASP A 43 -17.03 -3.10 -10.66
C ASP A 43 -15.96 -4.17 -10.96
N ALA A 44 -14.98 -3.83 -11.79
CA ALA A 44 -13.88 -4.73 -12.13
C ALA A 44 -13.01 -5.08 -10.92
N THR A 45 -12.72 -4.09 -10.05
CA THR A 45 -11.93 -4.31 -8.83
C THR A 45 -12.63 -5.29 -7.90
N ILE A 46 -13.91 -5.08 -7.61
CA ILE A 46 -14.73 -5.95 -6.74
C ILE A 46 -14.83 -7.37 -7.33
N ALA A 47 -15.07 -7.48 -8.64
CA ALA A 47 -15.15 -8.77 -9.32
C ALA A 47 -13.84 -9.57 -9.22
N ASN A 48 -12.69 -8.90 -9.19
CA ASN A 48 -11.37 -9.53 -9.16
C ASN A 48 -10.85 -9.85 -7.74
N LEU A 49 -11.49 -9.37 -6.67
CA LEU A 49 -11.03 -9.61 -5.29
C LEU A 49 -10.87 -11.11 -4.95
N PRO A 50 -11.84 -12.00 -5.25
CA PRO A 50 -11.69 -13.42 -4.90
C PRO A 50 -10.48 -14.08 -5.56
N ILE A 51 -10.19 -13.75 -6.82
CA ILE A 51 -9.05 -14.29 -7.56
C ILE A 51 -7.74 -13.83 -6.93
N ARG A 52 -7.64 -12.55 -6.53
CA ARG A 52 -6.45 -12.03 -5.84
C ARG A 52 -6.22 -12.73 -4.50
N ILE A 53 -7.28 -12.91 -3.70
CA ILE A 53 -7.20 -13.61 -2.41
C ILE A 53 -6.82 -15.08 -2.62
N GLN A 54 -7.39 -15.76 -3.62
CA GLN A 54 -7.01 -17.12 -3.96
C GLN A 54 -5.52 -17.25 -4.32
N LYS A 55 -4.97 -16.30 -5.07
CA LYS A 55 -3.52 -16.26 -5.38
C LYS A 55 -2.67 -16.08 -4.12
N ILE A 56 -3.08 -15.20 -3.21
CA ILE A 56 -2.43 -15.00 -1.90
C ILE A 56 -2.45 -16.30 -1.08
N ARG A 57 -3.58 -17.00 -1.02
CA ARG A 57 -3.69 -18.30 -0.32
C ARG A 57 -2.90 -19.40 -1.00
N GLY A 58 -2.84 -19.42 -2.33
CA GLY A 58 -2.01 -20.34 -3.10
C GLY A 58 -0.52 -20.22 -2.79
N ARG A 59 -0.07 -19.01 -2.42
CA ARG A 59 1.28 -18.71 -1.91
C ARG A 59 1.46 -18.99 -0.41
N LYS A 60 0.49 -19.68 0.21
CA LYS A 60 0.49 -20.10 1.62
C LYS A 60 0.52 -18.94 2.63
N TYR A 61 0.03 -17.76 2.27
CA TYR A 61 -0.12 -16.66 3.24
C TYR A 61 -1.15 -17.01 4.31
N ALA A 62 -0.70 -17.07 5.56
CA ALA A 62 -1.47 -17.65 6.64
C ALA A 62 -2.41 -16.69 7.37
N PHE A 63 -2.28 -15.37 7.21
CA PHE A 63 -3.00 -14.38 8.04
C PHE A 63 -4.13 -13.66 7.28
N ASN A 64 -4.86 -12.77 7.97
CA ASN A 64 -6.01 -12.04 7.45
C ASN A 64 -7.10 -13.00 6.94
N LYS A 65 -7.54 -13.95 7.76
CA LYS A 65 -8.50 -15.01 7.36
C LYS A 65 -9.89 -14.49 6.98
N ILE A 66 -10.20 -13.24 7.32
CA ILE A 66 -11.50 -12.62 7.06
C ILE A 66 -11.60 -12.01 5.66
N ASN A 67 -10.48 -11.89 4.94
CA ASN A 67 -10.42 -11.27 3.61
C ASN A 67 -11.42 -11.89 2.62
N GLU A 68 -11.57 -13.21 2.65
CA GLU A 68 -12.54 -13.94 1.83
C GLU A 68 -13.97 -13.44 2.07
N LYS A 69 -14.35 -13.32 3.35
CA LYS A 69 -15.68 -12.85 3.75
C LYS A 69 -15.89 -11.37 3.40
N GLU A 70 -14.89 -10.52 3.63
CA GLU A 70 -14.97 -9.10 3.26
C GLU A 70 -15.16 -8.91 1.75
N ALA A 71 -14.44 -9.68 0.93
CA ALA A 71 -14.62 -9.65 -0.53
C ALA A 71 -16.03 -10.10 -0.96
N GLU A 72 -16.58 -11.15 -0.35
CA GLU A 72 -17.97 -11.59 -0.58
C GLU A 72 -18.98 -10.51 -0.17
N GLU A 73 -18.76 -9.85 0.97
CA GLU A 73 -19.58 -8.74 1.43
C GLU A 73 -19.55 -7.56 0.44
N PHE A 74 -18.39 -7.19 -0.11
CA PHE A 74 -18.31 -6.17 -1.16
C PHE A 74 -19.06 -6.58 -2.43
N GLN A 75 -18.93 -7.82 -2.87
CA GLN A 75 -19.65 -8.34 -4.05
C GLN A 75 -21.16 -8.26 -3.85
N SER A 76 -21.65 -8.68 -2.69
CA SER A 76 -23.07 -8.63 -2.33
C SER A 76 -23.58 -7.19 -2.29
N GLN A 77 -22.88 -6.30 -1.57
CA GLN A 77 -23.26 -4.89 -1.47
C GLN A 77 -23.28 -4.21 -2.85
N TRP A 78 -22.28 -4.47 -3.69
CA TRP A 78 -22.21 -3.88 -5.03
C TRP A 78 -23.31 -4.41 -5.96
N ALA A 79 -23.56 -5.73 -5.95
CA ALA A 79 -24.60 -6.34 -6.77
C ALA A 79 -25.98 -5.73 -6.55
N THR A 80 -26.31 -5.33 -5.31
CA THR A 80 -27.60 -4.70 -4.99
C THR A 80 -27.75 -3.27 -5.52
N LYS A 81 -26.65 -2.55 -5.77
CA LYS A 81 -26.67 -1.12 -6.14
C LYS A 81 -26.28 -0.87 -7.60
N ARG A 82 -25.43 -1.71 -8.18
CA ARG A 82 -24.74 -1.44 -9.45
C ARG A 82 -25.67 -1.12 -10.62
N MET A 83 -26.79 -1.82 -10.76
CA MET A 83 -27.75 -1.62 -11.86
C MET A 83 -28.49 -0.28 -11.71
N MET A 84 -28.89 0.06 -10.48
CA MET A 84 -29.55 1.32 -10.16
C MET A 84 -28.63 2.51 -10.45
N ILE A 85 -27.36 2.42 -10.03
CA ILE A 85 -26.35 3.46 -10.25
C ILE A 85 -26.10 3.63 -11.74
N GLN A 86 -25.90 2.54 -12.48
CA GLN A 86 -25.71 2.58 -13.94
C GLN A 86 -26.88 3.27 -14.65
N ASN A 87 -28.11 2.87 -14.34
CA ASN A 87 -29.31 3.50 -14.89
C ASN A 87 -29.36 5.00 -14.57
N LYS A 88 -29.01 5.40 -13.34
CA LYS A 88 -28.96 6.81 -12.92
C LYS A 88 -27.90 7.61 -13.69
N ILE A 89 -26.70 7.04 -13.91
CA ILE A 89 -25.64 7.64 -14.74
C ILE A 89 -26.13 7.84 -16.17
N ASP A 90 -26.80 6.84 -16.76
CA ASP A 90 -27.30 6.93 -18.13
C ASP A 90 -28.41 7.98 -18.27
N LEU A 91 -29.34 8.03 -17.32
CA LEU A 91 -30.41 9.03 -17.27
C LEU A 91 -29.84 10.46 -17.16
N GLU A 92 -28.93 10.70 -16.21
CA GLU A 92 -28.33 12.03 -16.02
C GLU A 92 -27.48 12.45 -17.23
N ALA A 93 -26.67 11.53 -17.79
CA ALA A 93 -25.88 11.84 -18.99
C ALA A 93 -26.75 12.23 -20.19
N ASN A 94 -27.86 11.51 -20.40
CA ASN A 94 -28.79 11.83 -21.48
C ASN A 94 -29.49 13.18 -21.25
N ALA A 95 -29.88 13.48 -20.00
CA ALA A 95 -30.48 14.75 -19.64
C ALA A 95 -29.51 15.93 -19.80
N LEU A 96 -28.24 15.77 -19.40
CA LEU A 96 -27.19 16.75 -19.63
C LEU A 96 -27.02 16.98 -21.14
N LYS A 97 -26.71 15.94 -21.92
CA LYS A 97 -26.55 16.07 -23.38
C LYS A 97 -27.74 16.75 -24.06
N ALA A 98 -28.97 16.41 -23.69
CA ALA A 98 -30.16 17.05 -24.23
C ALA A 98 -30.22 18.56 -23.90
N ASN A 99 -29.87 18.95 -22.67
CA ASN A 99 -29.84 20.33 -22.21
C ASN A 99 -28.66 21.14 -22.76
N LEU A 100 -27.64 20.50 -23.33
CA LEU A 100 -26.47 21.16 -23.92
C LEU A 100 -26.75 21.65 -25.36
N ARG A 101 -27.61 20.96 -26.11
CA ARG A 101 -27.94 21.29 -27.52
C ARG A 101 -28.36 22.76 -27.74
N PRO A 102 -29.19 23.40 -26.88
CA PRO A 102 -29.50 24.81 -27.04
C PRO A 102 -28.27 25.73 -26.90
N LEU A 103 -27.33 25.38 -26.01
CA LEU A 103 -26.08 26.14 -25.83
C LEU A 103 -25.16 25.98 -27.04
N GLU A 104 -25.10 24.79 -27.64
CA GLU A 104 -24.35 24.55 -28.89
C GLU A 104 -24.81 25.47 -30.02
N SER A 105 -26.14 25.59 -30.20
CA SER A 105 -26.74 26.50 -31.19
C SER A 105 -26.36 27.97 -30.92
N ARG A 106 -26.34 28.38 -29.65
CA ARG A 106 -25.99 29.76 -29.25
C ARG A 106 -24.51 30.07 -29.42
N VAL A 107 -23.60 29.13 -29.15
CA VAL A 107 -22.17 29.31 -29.43
C VAL A 107 -21.92 29.36 -30.93
N THR A 108 -22.61 28.52 -31.71
CA THR A 108 -22.51 28.51 -33.17
C THR A 108 -22.94 29.85 -33.78
N SER A 109 -24.00 30.48 -33.23
CA SER A 109 -24.45 31.78 -33.72
C SER A 109 -23.49 32.95 -33.40
N LEU A 110 -22.58 32.80 -32.44
CA LEU A 110 -21.49 33.78 -32.21
C LEU A 110 -20.51 33.87 -33.40
N ILE A 111 -20.48 32.84 -34.25
CA ILE A 111 -19.56 32.73 -35.39
C ILE A 111 -20.16 33.37 -36.66
N LEU A 112 -21.49 33.46 -36.74
CA LEU A 112 -22.22 33.73 -37.99
C LEU A 112 -22.64 35.21 -38.16
N GLY A 113 -22.26 36.14 -37.28
CA GLY A 113 -22.72 37.53 -37.36
C GLY A 113 -21.88 38.58 -36.64
N ALA A 114 -22.36 39.83 -36.67
CA ALA A 114 -21.81 40.96 -35.91
C ALA A 114 -22.22 40.84 -34.43
N THR A 115 -21.56 39.94 -33.71
CA THR A 115 -21.87 39.63 -32.31
C THR A 115 -21.30 40.68 -31.37
N SER A 116 -22.11 41.17 -30.43
CA SER A 116 -21.65 42.12 -29.41
C SER A 116 -20.85 41.43 -28.30
N ALA A 117 -19.91 42.15 -27.68
CA ALA A 117 -19.17 41.65 -26.51
C ALA A 117 -20.09 41.24 -25.35
N LEU A 118 -21.22 41.92 -25.17
CA LEU A 118 -22.23 41.55 -24.17
C LEU A 118 -22.86 40.19 -24.46
N THR A 119 -23.15 39.89 -25.73
CA THR A 119 -23.70 38.59 -26.16
C THR A 119 -22.72 37.46 -25.88
N VAL A 120 -21.43 37.65 -26.19
CA VAL A 120 -20.39 36.65 -25.92
C VAL A 120 -20.27 36.39 -24.42
N LYS A 121 -20.22 37.45 -23.61
CA LYS A 121 -20.15 37.34 -22.14
C LYS A 121 -21.35 36.59 -21.55
N ASN A 122 -22.56 36.84 -22.06
CA ASN A 122 -23.75 36.13 -21.60
C ASN A 122 -23.67 34.63 -21.92
N VAL A 123 -23.20 34.26 -23.11
CA VAL A 123 -22.99 32.85 -23.47
C VAL A 123 -21.91 32.20 -22.60
N GLN A 124 -20.82 32.90 -22.32
CA GLN A 124 -19.78 32.40 -21.39
C GLN A 124 -20.36 32.12 -19.99
N ASN A 125 -21.12 33.05 -19.41
CA ASN A 125 -21.76 32.84 -18.11
C ASN A 125 -22.71 31.64 -18.10
N GLU A 126 -23.43 31.40 -19.20
CA GLU A 126 -24.30 30.23 -19.34
C GLU A 126 -23.53 28.92 -19.44
N LEU A 127 -22.40 28.91 -20.15
CA LEU A 127 -21.48 27.76 -20.21
C LEU A 127 -20.92 27.45 -18.82
N ASP A 128 -20.49 28.46 -18.06
CA ASP A 128 -19.95 28.30 -16.70
C ASP A 128 -21.04 27.79 -15.72
N SER A 129 -22.26 28.31 -15.83
CA SER A 129 -23.40 27.82 -15.07
C SER A 129 -23.71 26.35 -15.40
N TYR A 130 -23.60 25.99 -16.68
CA TYR A 130 -23.80 24.62 -17.13
C TYR A 130 -22.69 23.68 -16.68
N GLU A 131 -21.44 24.12 -16.66
CA GLU A 131 -20.31 23.39 -16.07
C GLU A 131 -20.55 23.07 -14.58
N SER A 132 -21.03 24.07 -13.84
CA SER A 132 -21.38 23.92 -12.43
C SER A 132 -22.47 22.85 -12.22
N ARG A 133 -23.45 22.79 -13.14
CA ARG A 133 -24.50 21.76 -13.14
C ARG A 133 -23.95 20.37 -13.43
N ILE A 134 -23.03 20.22 -14.39
CA ILE A 134 -22.36 18.93 -14.64
C ILE A 134 -21.59 18.49 -13.38
N SER A 135 -20.78 19.38 -12.81
CA SER A 135 -19.98 19.09 -11.61
C SER A 135 -20.84 18.67 -10.41
N SER A 136 -22.01 19.30 -10.26
CA SER A 136 -22.99 18.93 -9.23
C SER A 136 -23.57 17.52 -9.50
N ALA A 137 -23.92 17.22 -10.75
CA ALA A 137 -24.43 15.91 -11.14
C ALA A 137 -23.37 14.81 -10.93
N GLU A 138 -22.12 15.05 -11.30
CA GLU A 138 -21.00 14.13 -11.05
C GLU A 138 -20.83 13.85 -9.55
N SER A 139 -20.88 14.90 -8.72
CA SER A 139 -20.75 14.77 -7.26
C SER A 139 -21.88 13.92 -6.68
N SER A 140 -23.13 14.23 -7.01
CA SER A 140 -24.29 13.47 -6.55
C SER A 140 -24.29 12.01 -7.03
N LEU A 141 -23.80 11.75 -8.24
CA LEU A 141 -23.68 10.38 -8.75
C LEU A 141 -22.56 9.61 -8.03
N ARG A 142 -21.42 10.26 -7.78
CA ARG A 142 -20.29 9.66 -7.04
C ARG A 142 -20.68 9.30 -5.61
N GLU A 143 -21.45 10.16 -4.95
CA GLU A 143 -21.96 9.92 -3.59
C GLU A 143 -22.74 8.60 -3.45
N LEU A 144 -23.38 8.12 -4.53
CA LEU A 144 -24.13 6.85 -4.51
C LEU A 144 -23.25 5.62 -4.24
N TYR A 145 -21.95 5.70 -4.54
CA TYR A 145 -21.02 4.57 -4.42
C TYR A 145 -19.68 4.90 -3.74
N ASP A 146 -19.45 6.14 -3.33
CA ASP A 146 -18.17 6.56 -2.75
C ASP A 146 -17.82 5.81 -1.44
N GLY A 147 -18.83 5.44 -0.65
CA GLY A 147 -18.63 4.64 0.58
C GLY A 147 -17.96 3.30 0.29
N ILE A 148 -18.58 2.48 -0.57
CA ILE A 148 -18.04 1.16 -0.95
C ILE A 148 -16.71 1.31 -1.70
N ARG A 149 -16.56 2.34 -2.55
CA ARG A 149 -15.29 2.64 -3.25
C ARG A 149 -14.14 2.83 -2.27
N LYS A 150 -14.35 3.65 -1.23
CA LYS A 150 -13.33 3.93 -0.20
C LYS A 150 -12.94 2.69 0.59
N GLU A 151 -13.90 1.82 0.91
CA GLU A 151 -13.64 0.56 1.61
C GLU A 151 -12.85 -0.42 0.73
N VAL A 152 -13.26 -0.57 -0.54
CA VAL A 152 -12.57 -1.43 -1.52
C VAL A 152 -11.15 -0.95 -1.79
N GLU A 153 -10.90 0.36 -1.90
CA GLU A 153 -9.54 0.88 -2.11
C GLU A 153 -8.63 0.66 -0.89
N LYS A 154 -9.17 0.76 0.33
CA LYS A 154 -8.42 0.38 1.55
C LYS A 154 -8.06 -1.09 1.55
N PHE A 155 -9.04 -1.95 1.25
CA PHE A 155 -8.84 -3.40 1.17
C PHE A 155 -7.82 -3.78 0.08
N LYS A 156 -7.93 -3.18 -1.10
CA LYS A 156 -6.98 -3.34 -2.22
C LYS A 156 -5.56 -2.93 -1.83
N THR A 157 -5.40 -1.85 -1.07
CA THR A 157 -4.10 -1.41 -0.53
C THR A 157 -3.53 -2.45 0.42
N GLN A 158 -4.35 -3.01 1.33
CA GLN A 158 -3.94 -4.08 2.24
C GLN A 158 -3.50 -5.35 1.49
N LEU A 159 -4.29 -5.79 0.48
CA LEU A 159 -3.89 -6.92 -0.37
C LEU A 159 -2.58 -6.66 -1.09
N GLY A 160 -2.35 -5.43 -1.56
CA GLY A 160 -1.09 -5.04 -2.20
C GLY A 160 0.12 -5.14 -1.26
N LEU A 161 -0.04 -4.84 0.03
CA LEU A 161 1.01 -5.03 1.03
C LEU A 161 1.31 -6.52 1.27
N VAL A 162 0.29 -7.37 1.27
CA VAL A 162 0.45 -8.82 1.39
C VAL A 162 1.16 -9.39 0.15
N GLU A 163 0.74 -8.98 -1.04
CA GLU A 163 1.37 -9.39 -2.31
C GLU A 163 2.87 -9.02 -2.31
N LYS A 164 3.21 -7.77 -1.97
CA LYS A 164 4.62 -7.35 -1.82
C LYS A 164 5.39 -8.12 -0.75
N THR A 165 4.75 -8.41 0.38
CA THR A 165 5.37 -9.21 1.45
C THR A 165 5.76 -10.59 0.94
N LEU A 166 4.88 -11.23 0.18
CA LEU A 166 5.15 -12.54 -0.41
C LEU A 166 6.23 -12.46 -1.50
N ASP A 167 6.26 -11.40 -2.31
CA ASP A 167 7.30 -11.19 -3.32
C ASP A 167 8.69 -11.06 -2.68
N HIS A 168 8.79 -10.32 -1.56
CA HIS A 168 10.02 -10.27 -0.78
C HIS A 168 10.38 -11.65 -0.20
N SER A 169 9.39 -12.38 0.29
CA SER A 169 9.59 -13.67 0.94
C SER A 169 10.08 -14.76 -0.02
N GLU A 170 9.59 -14.76 -1.26
CA GLU A 170 10.01 -15.71 -2.30
C GLU A 170 11.41 -15.43 -2.84
N THR A 171 11.90 -14.20 -2.69
CA THR A 171 13.22 -13.79 -3.17
C THR A 171 14.23 -13.60 -2.05
N ALA A 172 13.89 -13.96 -0.82
CA ALA A 172 14.78 -13.84 0.35
C ALA A 172 15.98 -14.81 0.23
N SER A 173 17.12 -14.42 0.79
CA SER A 173 18.35 -15.20 0.81
C SER A 173 18.36 -16.30 1.88
N PHE A 174 17.26 -16.46 2.61
CA PHE A 174 17.11 -17.36 3.75
C PHE A 174 15.81 -18.15 3.66
N GLY A 175 15.76 -19.28 4.37
CA GLY A 175 14.56 -20.11 4.48
C GLY A 175 13.74 -19.81 5.73
N PHE A 176 12.43 -20.04 5.63
CA PHE A 176 11.54 -20.10 6.80
C PHE A 176 11.60 -21.48 7.45
N LEU A 177 11.40 -21.53 8.77
CA LEU A 177 11.25 -22.78 9.50
C LEU A 177 9.98 -23.52 9.04
N PRO A 178 9.95 -24.86 9.09
CA PRO A 178 8.72 -25.63 8.91
C PRO A 178 7.58 -25.10 9.78
N GLY A 179 6.46 -24.71 9.14
CA GLY A 179 5.29 -24.16 9.83
C GLY A 179 5.45 -22.73 10.35
N GLU A 180 6.50 -22.02 9.96
CA GLU A 180 6.61 -20.56 10.08
C GLU A 180 5.88 -19.89 8.92
N SER A 181 5.30 -18.72 9.17
CA SER A 181 4.57 -17.96 8.15
C SER A 181 4.94 -16.49 8.23
N VAL A 182 5.23 -15.88 7.07
CA VAL A 182 5.48 -14.45 6.99
C VAL A 182 4.19 -13.69 7.30
N VAL A 183 4.29 -12.69 8.18
CA VAL A 183 3.21 -11.77 8.55
C VAL A 183 3.28 -10.54 7.66
N MET A 184 4.47 -9.93 7.56
CA MET A 184 4.70 -8.69 6.83
C MET A 184 6.18 -8.53 6.44
N ALA A 185 6.44 -7.82 5.34
CA ALA A 185 7.77 -7.34 5.00
C ALA A 185 7.73 -5.87 4.56
N VAL A 186 8.81 -5.14 4.81
CA VAL A 186 8.98 -3.74 4.40
C VAL A 186 10.43 -3.44 4.08
N MET A 187 10.67 -2.52 3.16
CA MET A 187 12.00 -1.94 2.98
C MET A 187 12.39 -1.15 4.24
N ALA A 188 13.62 -1.32 4.70
CA ALA A 188 14.09 -0.68 5.90
C ALA A 188 15.61 -0.43 5.86
N VAL A 189 16.05 0.53 6.67
CA VAL A 189 17.46 0.81 6.94
C VAL A 189 17.76 0.41 8.38
N TRP A 190 18.81 -0.38 8.60
CA TRP A 190 19.24 -0.74 9.96
C TRP A 190 20.43 0.10 10.40
N THR A 191 20.21 1.01 11.35
CA THR A 191 21.26 1.88 11.90
C THR A 191 22.06 1.17 12.99
N ARG A 192 23.38 1.15 12.86
CA ARG A 192 24.26 0.49 13.85
C ARG A 192 24.68 1.38 15.01
N ASP A 193 24.63 2.70 14.84
CA ASP A 193 25.09 3.69 15.83
C ASP A 193 23.98 4.68 16.26
N ASN A 194 22.71 4.30 16.01
CA ASN A 194 21.49 5.09 16.27
C ASN A 194 21.30 6.35 15.41
N LYS A 195 22.18 6.60 14.43
CA LYS A 195 22.04 7.66 13.43
C LYS A 195 22.06 7.04 12.05
N GLU A 196 21.17 7.48 11.17
CA GLU A 196 21.20 6.99 9.80
C GLU A 196 22.33 7.65 9.02
N ASP A 197 23.14 6.85 8.35
CA ASP A 197 24.08 7.31 7.35
C ASP A 197 24.12 6.42 6.10
N LYS A 198 24.88 6.86 5.08
CA LYS A 198 24.96 6.19 3.76
C LYS A 198 25.67 4.83 3.79
N THR A 199 26.26 4.46 4.92
CA THR A 199 26.95 3.18 5.13
C THR A 199 26.07 2.18 5.85
N ASP A 200 24.93 2.61 6.40
CA ASP A 200 23.97 1.71 6.98
C ASP A 200 23.39 0.77 5.92
N PRO A 201 23.18 -0.52 6.25
CA PRO A 201 22.61 -1.47 5.33
C PRO A 201 21.14 -1.13 5.05
N GLU A 202 20.81 -0.94 3.78
CA GLU A 202 19.45 -0.92 3.25
C GLU A 202 19.02 -2.35 2.88
N GLY A 203 17.76 -2.65 3.12
CA GLY A 203 17.28 -4.01 2.96
C GLY A 203 15.80 -4.20 3.24
N ILE A 204 15.42 -5.43 3.52
CA ILE A 204 14.06 -5.84 3.83
C ILE A 204 13.99 -6.34 5.27
N LEU A 205 13.10 -5.73 6.06
CA LEU A 205 12.69 -6.20 7.37
C LEU A 205 11.51 -7.15 7.19
N PHE A 206 11.65 -8.38 7.68
CA PHE A 206 10.63 -9.41 7.69
C PHE A 206 10.13 -9.65 9.12
N LEU A 207 8.82 -9.67 9.28
CA LEU A 207 8.15 -10.19 10.46
C LEU A 207 7.48 -11.51 10.09
N THR A 208 7.84 -12.58 10.78
CA THR A 208 7.09 -13.85 10.76
C THR A 208 6.28 -13.98 12.04
N ASP A 209 5.54 -15.08 12.18
CA ASP A 209 4.89 -15.44 13.44
C ASP A 209 5.84 -15.94 14.53
N GLN A 210 7.16 -15.95 14.28
CA GLN A 210 8.16 -16.44 15.22
C GLN A 210 9.37 -15.51 15.36
N ARG A 211 9.79 -14.84 14.27
CA ARG A 211 11.05 -14.13 14.14
C ARG A 211 10.87 -12.75 13.52
N LEU A 212 11.77 -11.86 13.90
CA LEU A 212 12.06 -10.62 13.17
C LEU A 212 13.41 -10.82 12.48
N LEU A 213 13.45 -10.62 11.16
CA LEU A 213 14.65 -10.83 10.34
C LEU A 213 14.94 -9.59 9.51
N PHE A 214 16.22 -9.29 9.30
CA PHE A 214 16.64 -8.21 8.42
C PHE A 214 17.63 -8.73 7.39
N GLU A 215 17.23 -8.66 6.14
CA GLU A 215 18.07 -8.98 4.98
C GLU A 215 18.57 -7.68 4.37
N GLN A 216 19.90 -7.51 4.28
CA GLN A 216 20.45 -6.48 3.41
C GLN A 216 20.17 -6.85 1.97
N LYS A 217 19.64 -5.91 1.19
CA LYS A 217 19.33 -6.11 -0.23
C LYS A 217 19.47 -4.79 -0.97
N GLN A 218 20.69 -4.50 -1.44
CA GLN A 218 21.01 -3.22 -2.07
C GLN A 218 22.07 -3.35 -3.17
N GLN A 219 22.05 -2.42 -4.14
CA GLN A 219 23.12 -2.32 -5.13
C GLN A 219 24.27 -1.48 -4.57
N VAL A 220 25.42 -2.11 -4.34
CA VAL A 220 26.63 -1.43 -3.86
C VAL A 220 27.56 -1.16 -5.05
N ALA A 221 28.08 0.06 -5.13
CA ALA A 221 29.10 0.40 -6.12
C ALA A 221 30.43 -0.28 -5.76
N THR A 222 30.91 -1.19 -6.60
CA THR A 222 32.14 -1.96 -6.35
C THR A 222 33.37 -1.30 -6.97
N LYS A 223 33.21 -0.48 -8.03
CA LYS A 223 34.30 0.28 -8.64
C LYS A 223 33.89 1.72 -8.97
N LYS A 224 34.82 2.65 -8.70
CA LYS A 224 34.72 4.06 -9.09
C LYS A 224 35.97 4.46 -9.88
N VAL A 225 35.80 5.08 -11.03
CA VAL A 225 36.89 5.67 -11.84
C VAL A 225 36.53 7.13 -12.07
N LEU A 226 37.41 8.06 -11.67
CA LEU A 226 37.22 9.52 -11.82
C LEU A 226 35.81 9.98 -11.40
N PHE A 227 35.38 9.61 -10.19
CA PHE A 227 34.07 9.92 -9.62
C PHE A 227 32.84 9.29 -10.32
N VAL A 228 33.04 8.47 -11.36
CA VAL A 228 31.97 7.71 -12.03
C VAL A 228 31.93 6.28 -11.51
N THR A 229 30.74 5.85 -11.06
CA THR A 229 30.48 4.45 -10.72
C THR A 229 30.49 3.60 -11.98
N THR A 230 31.41 2.64 -12.06
CA THR A 230 31.61 1.79 -13.26
C THR A 230 31.01 0.40 -13.09
N GLU A 231 30.94 -0.10 -11.86
CA GLU A 231 30.38 -1.42 -11.55
C GLU A 231 29.52 -1.34 -10.28
N ARG A 232 28.42 -2.11 -10.28
CA ARG A 232 27.53 -2.31 -9.15
C ARG A 232 27.33 -3.80 -8.92
N GLU A 233 27.26 -4.21 -7.68
CA GLU A 233 26.95 -5.58 -7.26
C GLU A 233 25.73 -5.56 -6.34
N LEU A 234 24.81 -6.53 -6.53
CA LEU A 234 23.70 -6.73 -5.61
C LEU A 234 24.23 -7.48 -4.39
N VAL A 235 24.31 -6.80 -3.25
CA VAL A 235 24.57 -7.44 -1.97
C VAL A 235 23.24 -7.91 -1.40
N GLN A 236 23.10 -9.22 -1.19
CA GLN A 236 21.91 -9.83 -0.61
C GLN A 236 22.26 -10.85 0.46
N ASN A 237 22.11 -10.49 1.73
CA ASN A 237 22.47 -11.35 2.87
C ASN A 237 21.57 -11.10 4.07
N LEU A 238 21.19 -12.18 4.77
CA LEU A 238 20.59 -12.09 6.10
C LEU A 238 21.63 -11.51 7.08
N LEU A 239 21.38 -10.31 7.60
CA LEU A 239 22.29 -9.68 8.56
C LEU A 239 21.97 -10.02 10.00
N PHE A 240 20.68 -10.13 10.33
CA PHE A 240 20.27 -10.62 11.64
C PHE A 240 18.92 -11.32 11.59
N GLU A 241 18.74 -12.19 12.58
CA GLU A 241 17.45 -12.73 12.98
C GLU A 241 17.34 -12.73 14.50
N THR A 242 16.14 -12.50 15.01
CA THR A 242 15.83 -12.66 16.43
C THR A 242 14.44 -13.24 16.60
N PRO A 243 14.25 -14.21 17.52
CA PRO A 243 12.92 -14.57 17.98
C PRO A 243 12.15 -13.32 18.44
N VAL A 244 10.89 -13.17 18.04
CA VAL A 244 10.07 -12.03 18.47
C VAL A 244 9.91 -12.01 20.00
N VAL A 245 9.88 -13.18 20.62
CA VAL A 245 9.85 -13.34 22.09
C VAL A 245 11.11 -12.82 22.80
N SER A 246 12.23 -12.68 22.08
CA SER A 246 13.50 -12.13 22.59
C SER A 246 13.58 -10.60 22.51
N ILE A 247 12.55 -9.93 21.99
CA ILE A 247 12.43 -8.47 22.04
C ILE A 247 11.93 -8.08 23.42
N GLU A 248 12.78 -7.50 24.27
CA GLU A 248 12.43 -7.06 25.62
C GLU A 248 11.50 -5.84 25.57
N SER A 249 11.90 -4.82 24.81
CA SER A 249 11.11 -3.61 24.59
C SER A 249 11.15 -3.18 23.12
N LEU A 250 10.06 -2.55 22.68
CA LEU A 250 9.87 -2.04 21.33
C LEU A 250 9.26 -0.64 21.44
N LYS A 251 9.77 0.32 20.69
CA LYS A 251 9.20 1.67 20.57
C LYS A 251 9.03 2.02 19.10
N ALA A 252 7.86 2.57 18.78
CA ALA A 252 7.61 3.25 17.52
C ALA A 252 7.85 4.75 17.73
N THR A 253 8.73 5.35 16.92
CA THR A 253 9.01 6.79 17.00
C THR A 253 8.88 7.42 15.62
N LYS A 254 8.49 8.70 15.59
CA LYS A 254 8.51 9.52 14.38
C LYS A 254 9.57 10.59 14.50
N GLN A 255 10.54 10.60 13.60
CA GLN A 255 11.69 11.51 13.60
C GLN A 255 11.73 12.38 12.33
N GLY A 256 12.70 13.29 12.25
CA GLY A 256 12.84 14.26 11.16
C GLY A 256 12.10 15.59 11.40
N LEU A 257 12.43 16.60 10.58
CA LEU A 257 11.95 17.99 10.69
C LEU A 257 10.41 18.11 10.65
N PHE A 258 9.73 17.11 10.11
CA PHE A 258 8.27 17.04 10.01
C PHE A 258 7.67 15.76 10.60
N LYS A 259 8.43 14.95 11.35
CA LYS A 259 7.98 13.66 11.91
C LYS A 259 7.45 12.67 10.84
N ASN A 260 8.09 12.66 9.68
CA ASN A 260 7.71 11.80 8.56
C ASN A 260 8.53 10.51 8.47
N GLU A 261 9.59 10.39 9.27
CA GLU A 261 10.42 9.19 9.30
C GLU A 261 9.88 8.24 10.37
N ASP A 262 9.54 7.02 9.97
CA ASP A 262 8.92 6.02 10.83
C ASP A 262 9.95 5.01 11.34
N TRP A 263 10.20 5.00 12.64
CA TRP A 263 11.31 4.27 13.27
C TRP A 263 10.83 3.20 14.25
N LEU A 264 11.52 2.06 14.28
CA LEU A 264 11.42 1.03 15.32
C LEU A 264 12.71 1.00 16.14
N GLU A 265 12.60 1.13 17.45
CA GLU A 265 13.70 0.98 18.40
C GLU A 265 13.46 -0.27 19.25
N LEU A 266 14.38 -1.22 19.16
CA LEU A 266 14.32 -2.54 19.78
C LEU A 266 15.36 -2.64 20.89
N GLN A 267 14.97 -3.20 22.03
CA GLN A 267 15.89 -3.76 23.01
C GLN A 267 15.76 -5.27 23.02
N LEU A 268 16.87 -5.97 22.89
CA LEU A 268 16.92 -7.42 22.72
C LEU A 268 17.57 -8.09 23.92
N THR A 269 17.17 -9.33 24.21
CA THR A 269 17.78 -10.13 25.29
C THR A 269 19.28 -10.32 25.08
N SER A 270 20.03 -10.49 26.18
CA SER A 270 21.45 -10.84 26.10
C SER A 270 21.69 -12.11 25.27
N GLY A 271 22.75 -12.12 24.46
CA GLY A 271 23.03 -13.21 23.52
C GLY A 271 22.32 -13.10 22.15
N SER A 272 21.55 -12.04 21.93
CA SER A 272 21.09 -11.63 20.58
C SER A 272 22.24 -11.01 19.77
N PHE A 273 22.03 -10.74 18.49
CA PHE A 273 23.04 -10.14 17.60
C PHE A 273 23.52 -8.75 18.07
N ALA A 274 22.66 -8.02 18.77
CA ALA A 274 22.94 -6.72 19.39
C ALA A 274 22.08 -6.56 20.66
N ARG A 275 22.45 -5.62 21.53
CA ARG A 275 21.60 -5.25 22.69
C ARG A 275 20.45 -4.35 22.26
N ASP A 276 20.72 -3.42 21.36
CA ASP A 276 19.75 -2.48 20.82
C ASP A 276 19.82 -2.51 19.28
N ALA A 277 18.69 -2.28 18.62
CA ALA A 277 18.62 -2.14 17.17
C ALA A 277 17.60 -1.06 16.80
N LYS A 278 17.97 -0.20 15.85
CA LYS A 278 17.11 0.90 15.38
C LYS A 278 16.93 0.82 13.87
N LEU A 279 15.68 0.73 13.43
CA LEU A 279 15.27 0.48 12.05
C LEU A 279 14.40 1.63 11.54
N HIS A 280 14.75 2.22 10.41
CA HIS A 280 13.90 3.15 9.66
C HIS A 280 13.06 2.35 8.68
N LEU A 281 11.74 2.53 8.69
CA LEU A 281 10.81 1.88 7.76
C LEU A 281 10.52 2.80 6.58
N ASP A 282 10.67 2.29 5.37
CA ASP A 282 10.32 3.05 4.16
C ASP A 282 8.83 2.86 3.81
N GLY A 283 8.07 3.95 3.89
CA GLY A 283 6.69 4.02 3.43
C GLY A 283 5.65 3.26 4.26
N GLN A 284 6.01 2.74 5.44
CA GLN A 284 5.07 2.11 6.38
C GLN A 284 5.14 2.70 7.78
N ASP A 285 3.97 2.75 8.44
CA ASP A 285 3.82 3.35 9.77
C ASP A 285 4.41 2.46 10.88
N SER A 286 5.30 3.05 11.67
CA SER A 286 6.00 2.39 12.78
C SER A 286 5.07 1.94 13.90
N ALA A 287 3.97 2.66 14.14
CA ALA A 287 2.99 2.28 15.17
C ALA A 287 2.19 1.03 14.74
N ASN A 288 1.89 0.89 13.45
CA ASN A 288 1.31 -0.35 12.92
C ASN A 288 2.27 -1.54 13.05
N TRP A 289 3.55 -1.36 12.72
CA TRP A 289 4.58 -2.39 12.93
C TRP A 289 4.72 -2.76 14.41
N HIS A 290 4.72 -1.79 15.31
CA HIS A 290 4.74 -2.04 16.75
C HIS A 290 3.55 -2.91 17.19
N LYS A 291 2.33 -2.59 16.76
CA LYS A 291 1.14 -3.40 17.05
C LYS A 291 1.26 -4.81 16.50
N LEU A 292 1.77 -4.98 15.28
CA LEU A 292 1.95 -6.30 14.67
C LEU A 292 2.98 -7.15 15.40
N ILE A 293 4.17 -6.60 15.70
CA ILE A 293 5.20 -7.30 16.46
C ILE A 293 4.65 -7.69 17.85
N THR A 294 3.89 -6.80 18.49
CA THR A 294 3.23 -7.10 19.77
C THR A 294 2.25 -8.26 19.65
N ARG A 295 1.37 -8.26 18.63
CA ARG A 295 0.42 -9.35 18.37
C ARG A 295 1.10 -10.69 18.10
N VAL A 296 2.26 -10.67 17.43
CA VAL A 296 3.08 -11.88 17.24
C VAL A 296 3.66 -12.33 18.58
N LYS A 297 4.26 -11.40 19.34
CA LYS A 297 4.85 -11.68 20.66
C LYS A 297 3.84 -12.27 21.64
N THR A 298 2.60 -11.78 21.65
CA THR A 298 1.52 -12.25 22.52
C THR A 298 0.73 -13.42 21.93
N ARG A 299 1.07 -13.88 20.71
CA ARG A 299 0.34 -14.91 19.94
C ARG A 299 -1.11 -14.55 19.58
N GLU A 300 -1.53 -13.31 19.77
CA GLU A 300 -2.85 -12.84 19.31
C GLU A 300 -3.03 -12.98 17.79
N ILE A 301 -1.93 -12.91 17.03
CA ILE A 301 -1.93 -13.08 15.58
C ILE A 301 -2.46 -14.46 15.14
N ASP A 302 -2.37 -15.48 16.00
CA ASP A 302 -2.79 -16.85 15.67
C ASP A 302 -4.31 -16.95 15.46
N SER A 303 -5.08 -16.07 16.10
CA SER A 303 -6.53 -15.99 15.92
C SER A 303 -6.95 -15.58 14.50
N ASP A 304 -6.04 -14.95 13.76
CA ASP A 304 -6.25 -14.43 12.41
C ASP A 304 -5.78 -15.41 11.32
N ARG A 305 -5.39 -16.64 11.70
CA ARG A 305 -4.87 -17.61 10.75
C ARG A 305 -5.97 -18.25 9.89
N ALA A 306 -5.70 -18.34 8.59
CA ALA A 306 -6.47 -19.11 7.62
C ALA A 306 -6.07 -20.60 7.61
N PHE A 307 -4.87 -20.93 8.11
CA PHE A 307 -4.36 -22.29 8.21
C PHE A 307 -4.02 -22.64 9.66
N GLU A 308 -4.39 -23.85 10.07
CA GLU A 308 -4.06 -24.36 11.41
C GLU A 308 -2.55 -24.49 11.61
N ILE A 309 -2.12 -24.28 12.85
CA ILE A 309 -0.73 -24.51 13.28
C ILE A 309 -0.57 -26.00 13.57
N ASP A 310 0.56 -26.57 13.12
CA ASP A 310 0.95 -27.93 13.49
C ASP A 310 1.19 -28.03 15.00
N LYS A 311 0.25 -28.66 15.70
CA LYS A 311 0.29 -28.87 17.14
C LYS A 311 1.48 -29.73 17.57
N SER A 312 1.92 -30.67 16.73
CA SER A 312 3.07 -31.53 17.05
C SER A 312 4.36 -30.72 17.10
N ALA A 313 4.54 -29.79 16.16
CA ALA A 313 5.68 -28.88 16.14
C ALA A 313 5.66 -27.88 17.31
N VAL A 314 4.47 -27.46 17.76
CA VAL A 314 4.32 -26.63 18.98
C VAL A 314 4.76 -27.39 20.22
N GLU A 315 4.27 -28.62 20.41
CA GLU A 315 4.62 -29.43 21.59
C GLU A 315 6.10 -29.82 21.58
N LYS A 316 6.69 -30.11 20.40
CA LYS A 316 8.13 -30.35 20.24
C LYS A 316 8.97 -29.15 20.70
N ALA A 317 8.61 -27.93 20.29
CA ALA A 317 9.32 -26.74 20.73
C ALA A 317 9.17 -26.50 22.24
N ARG A 318 8.00 -26.84 22.81
CA ARG A 318 7.72 -26.70 24.24
C ARG A 318 8.46 -27.73 25.10
N SER A 319 8.63 -28.95 24.61
CA SER A 319 9.31 -30.05 25.32
C SER A 319 10.83 -30.00 25.21
N ALA A 320 11.38 -29.03 24.48
CA ALA A 320 12.81 -28.87 24.29
C ALA A 320 13.56 -28.72 25.63
N PRO A 321 14.77 -29.29 25.74
CA PRO A 321 15.50 -29.30 27.00
C PRO A 321 15.96 -27.90 27.40
N THR A 322 15.78 -27.55 28.67
CA THR A 322 16.24 -26.27 29.25
C THR A 322 17.71 -26.30 29.69
N LYS A 323 18.33 -27.49 29.67
CA LYS A 323 19.76 -27.71 29.95
C LYS A 323 20.36 -28.60 28.87
N CYS A 324 21.60 -28.32 28.48
CA CYS A 324 22.34 -29.15 27.57
C CYS A 324 22.57 -30.55 28.18
N PRO A 325 22.16 -31.63 27.50
CA PRO A 325 22.38 -32.99 28.01
C PRO A 325 23.86 -33.39 28.06
N ASN A 326 24.74 -32.67 27.34
CA ASN A 326 26.17 -32.96 27.28
C ASN A 326 26.97 -32.25 28.40
N CYS A 327 26.74 -30.95 28.63
CA CYS A 327 27.52 -30.16 29.59
C CYS A 327 26.73 -29.59 30.78
N GLY A 328 25.41 -29.78 30.83
CA GLY A 328 24.54 -29.22 31.87
C GLY A 328 24.30 -27.70 31.79
N GLY A 329 24.96 -26.99 30.86
CA GLY A 329 24.78 -25.56 30.63
C GLY A 329 23.34 -25.20 30.25
N ALA A 330 22.86 -24.04 30.69
CA ALA A 330 21.50 -23.60 30.41
C ALA A 330 21.30 -23.34 28.90
N ILE A 331 20.13 -23.72 28.37
CA ILE A 331 19.71 -23.31 27.03
C ILE A 331 18.98 -21.98 27.19
N THR A 332 19.62 -20.89 26.76
CA THR A 332 19.13 -19.52 26.96
C THR A 332 18.36 -18.98 25.76
N LYS A 333 18.59 -19.53 24.56
CA LYS A 333 17.87 -19.15 23.35
C LYS A 333 16.50 -19.84 23.29
N PRO A 334 15.42 -19.11 22.95
CA PRO A 334 14.10 -19.70 22.74
C PRO A 334 14.14 -20.76 21.64
N VAL A 335 13.46 -21.88 21.89
CA VAL A 335 13.24 -22.91 20.88
C VAL A 335 11.99 -22.59 20.09
N LEU A 336 12.13 -22.47 18.78
CA LEU A 336 11.06 -22.11 17.85
C LEU A 336 10.39 -23.34 17.25
N ARG A 337 9.13 -23.19 16.85
CA ARG A 337 8.40 -24.21 16.11
C ARG A 337 9.06 -24.42 14.76
N GLY A 338 9.25 -25.69 14.40
CA GLY A 338 9.92 -26.10 13.16
C GLY A 338 11.43 -26.29 13.29
N MET A 339 12.03 -26.03 14.45
CA MET A 339 13.44 -26.39 14.68
C MET A 339 13.58 -27.90 14.92
N ASP A 340 14.56 -28.52 14.26
CA ASP A 340 14.92 -29.93 14.47
C ASP A 340 16.13 -30.13 15.38
N SER A 341 16.91 -29.07 15.59
CA SER A 341 18.03 -29.08 16.51
C SER A 341 18.34 -27.69 17.04
N ILE A 342 18.96 -27.63 18.21
CA ILE A 342 19.53 -26.43 18.82
C ILE A 342 21.00 -26.64 19.14
N THR A 343 21.77 -25.57 19.19
CA THR A 343 23.20 -25.64 19.57
C THR A 343 23.38 -25.06 20.96
N CYS A 344 24.11 -25.78 21.82
CA CYS A 344 24.46 -25.28 23.14
C CYS A 344 25.51 -24.17 23.05
N ASP A 345 25.19 -22.97 23.52
CA ASP A 345 26.12 -21.82 23.50
C ASP A 345 27.38 -22.03 24.39
N PHE A 346 27.35 -22.99 25.33
CA PHE A 346 28.47 -23.27 26.25
C PHE A 346 29.49 -24.28 25.71
N CYS A 347 29.03 -25.37 25.10
CA CYS A 347 29.91 -26.46 24.66
C CYS A 347 29.83 -26.76 23.16
N GLY A 348 28.99 -26.04 22.40
CA GLY A 348 28.80 -26.24 20.96
C GLY A 348 28.06 -27.52 20.59
N ASN A 349 27.61 -28.34 21.55
CA ASN A 349 26.91 -29.58 21.25
C ASN A 349 25.57 -29.31 20.55
N VAL A 350 25.33 -29.99 19.44
CA VAL A 350 24.07 -29.98 18.71
C VAL A 350 23.10 -30.96 19.36
N ILE A 351 21.98 -30.44 19.85
CA ILE A 351 20.92 -31.20 20.52
C ILE A 351 19.78 -31.37 19.52
N ARG A 352 19.45 -32.61 19.18
CA ARG A 352 18.26 -32.91 18.37
C ARG A 352 17.00 -32.79 19.23
N LEU A 353 15.97 -32.18 18.66
CA LEU A 353 14.68 -31.92 19.30
C LEU A 353 13.65 -33.00 18.96
#